data_AF-A0A438HKW1-F1
#
_entry.id   AF-A0A438HKW1-F1
#
_cell.length_a   1.000
_cell.length_b   1.000
_cell.length_c   1.000
_cell.angle_alpha   90.00
_cell.angle_beta   90.00
_cell.angle_gamma   90.00
#
_symmetry.space_group_name_H-M   'P 1'
#
loop_
_entity.id
_entity.type
_entity.pdbx_description
1 polymer ?
#
loop_
_entity_poly.entity_id
_entity_poly.type
_entity_poly.pdbx_seq_one_letter_code
_entity_poly.pdbx_strand_id
1 'polypeptide(L)'
;MADPSLHHEAQPLKFIAVDYCPESCTHSPESSTITLTFDHRGGSRWRSTTRFQYGTFSSLIQCPKGNTSGLNFNIYLSSLEGDKSQDEIDFEFLGKDKRIVQTNYYTAGTGNREAIHDLGFDCSDGFHESVVRADGEGFPQKPMFLYASVWDASYIDEGRWTGPYVGCDAPYICLYKNVNVPVGTAVDLFQVDIVVRNSPGGQAKLLMVGQLC
;
A
#
# COMPACT_ATOMS: atom_id res chain seq x y z
N MET A 1 -30.81 -16.06 10.32
CA MET A 1 -30.50 -15.78 8.90
C MET A 1 -29.04 -15.39 8.86
N ALA A 2 -28.21 -16.13 8.13
CA ALA A 2 -26.79 -15.79 7.96
C ALA A 2 -26.70 -14.58 7.02
N ASP A 3 -25.88 -13.60 7.40
CA ASP A 3 -25.53 -12.46 6.55
C ASP A 3 -24.85 -12.99 5.26
N PRO A 4 -25.37 -12.68 4.06
CA PRO A 4 -24.81 -13.12 2.79
C PRO A 4 -23.64 -12.25 2.33
N SER A 5 -23.04 -11.43 3.20
CA SER A 5 -21.80 -10.74 2.87
C SER A 5 -20.76 -11.79 2.47
N LEU A 6 -20.39 -11.78 1.18
CA LEU A 6 -19.27 -12.55 0.66
C LEU A 6 -18.06 -12.06 1.48
N HIS A 7 -17.71 -12.77 2.55
CA HIS A 7 -16.50 -12.52 3.29
C HIS A 7 -15.37 -12.80 2.31
N HIS A 8 -14.89 -11.76 1.63
CA HIS A 8 -13.63 -11.82 0.91
C HIS A 8 -12.57 -12.04 2.00
N GLU A 9 -12.18 -13.31 2.18
CA GLU A 9 -11.17 -13.71 3.14
C GLU A 9 -9.91 -12.87 2.94
N ALA A 10 -9.39 -12.30 4.04
CA ALA A 10 -8.21 -11.47 4.06
C ALA A 10 -7.11 -12.18 4.86
N GLN A 11 -5.86 -12.00 4.46
CA GLN A 11 -4.68 -12.56 5.11
C GLN A 11 -3.64 -11.48 5.37
N PRO A 12 -2.82 -11.59 6.43
CA PRO A 12 -1.74 -10.66 6.68
C PRO A 12 -0.73 -10.63 5.53
N LEU A 13 -0.32 -9.43 5.10
CA LEU A 13 0.78 -9.26 4.16
C LEU A 13 2.11 -9.52 4.88
N LYS A 14 2.75 -10.66 4.58
CA LYS A 14 3.99 -11.08 5.23
C LYS A 14 5.26 -10.71 4.48
N PHE A 15 5.16 -10.54 3.17
CA PHE A 15 6.29 -10.28 2.29
C PHE A 15 6.09 -8.95 1.57
N ILE A 16 7.08 -8.08 1.70
CA ILE A 16 7.10 -6.78 1.05
C ILE A 16 8.40 -6.61 0.29
N ALA A 17 8.36 -5.77 -0.75
CA ALA A 17 9.54 -5.17 -1.35
C ALA A 17 9.62 -3.69 -0.94
N VAL A 18 10.82 -3.14 -0.89
CA VAL A 18 11.06 -1.71 -0.68
C VAL A 18 11.74 -1.16 -1.93
N ASP A 19 11.08 -0.23 -2.62
CA ASP A 19 11.51 0.21 -3.94
C ASP A 19 12.74 1.15 -3.89
N TYR A 20 12.86 1.96 -2.85
CA TYR A 20 13.98 2.89 -2.65
C TYR A 20 14.17 3.27 -1.18
N CYS A 21 15.37 3.73 -0.82
CA CYS A 21 15.76 4.18 0.53
C CYS A 21 15.32 3.19 1.64
N PRO A 22 15.78 1.92 1.58
CA PRO A 22 15.37 0.89 2.53
C PRO A 22 15.71 1.24 3.99
N GLU A 23 16.71 2.06 4.24
CA GLU A 23 17.06 2.60 5.56
C GLU A 23 15.99 3.54 6.17
N SER A 24 15.00 3.94 5.39
CA SER A 24 13.83 4.73 5.82
C SER A 24 12.55 3.90 5.86
N CYS A 25 12.64 2.58 5.66
CA CYS A 25 11.55 1.63 5.83
C CYS A 25 11.92 0.56 6.86
N THR A 26 11.07 0.31 7.86
CA THR A 26 11.26 -0.84 8.77
C THR A 26 10.07 -1.77 8.68
N HIS A 27 10.30 -3.06 8.87
CA HIS A 27 9.25 -4.08 8.89
C HIS A 27 9.51 -5.01 10.08
N SER A 28 8.59 -5.01 11.04
CA SER A 28 8.57 -5.95 12.16
C SER A 28 7.39 -6.90 12.02
N PRO A 29 7.62 -8.13 11.51
CA PRO A 29 6.58 -9.14 11.40
C PRO A 29 5.96 -9.52 12.75
N GLU A 30 6.74 -9.50 13.84
CA GLU A 30 6.29 -9.90 15.19
C GLU A 30 5.21 -8.96 15.72
N SER A 31 5.32 -7.67 15.40
CA SER A 31 4.34 -6.64 15.76
C SER A 31 3.37 -6.31 14.62
N SER A 32 3.49 -6.99 13.48
CA SER A 32 2.72 -6.75 12.25
C SER A 32 2.74 -5.28 11.83
N THR A 33 3.90 -4.62 11.94
CA THR A 33 4.05 -3.18 11.70
C THR A 33 5.13 -2.91 10.66
N ILE A 34 4.79 -2.05 9.69
CA ILE A 34 5.70 -1.47 8.71
C ILE A 34 5.76 0.04 8.98
N THR A 35 6.94 0.64 8.92
CA THR A 35 7.11 2.08 9.15
C THR A 35 7.78 2.72 7.96
N LEU A 36 7.31 3.89 7.53
CA LEU A 36 7.99 4.75 6.58
C LEU A 36 8.40 6.05 7.27
N THR A 37 9.64 6.45 7.07
CA THR A 37 10.20 7.69 7.63
C THR A 37 10.50 8.67 6.51
N PHE A 38 10.10 9.93 6.69
CA PHE A 38 10.54 11.04 5.85
C PHE A 38 11.46 11.98 6.65
N ASP A 39 12.66 12.24 6.12
CA ASP A 39 13.60 13.23 6.65
C ASP A 39 14.53 13.74 5.55
N HIS A 40 15.73 14.24 5.91
CA HIS A 40 16.73 14.75 4.97
C HIS A 40 17.18 13.74 3.89
N ARG A 41 16.95 12.44 4.09
CA ARG A 41 17.23 11.39 3.11
C ARG A 41 16.15 11.29 2.02
N GLY A 42 15.05 12.02 2.18
CA GLY A 42 13.80 11.79 1.46
C GLY A 42 12.90 10.82 2.21
N GLY A 43 12.00 10.16 1.49
CA GLY A 43 11.11 9.14 2.02
C GLY A 43 11.48 7.74 1.54
N SER A 44 10.52 6.83 1.62
CA SER A 44 10.64 5.46 1.09
C SER A 44 9.25 4.98 0.62
N ARG A 45 9.24 3.85 -0.08
CA ARG A 45 8.02 3.19 -0.56
C ARG A 45 8.16 1.68 -0.41
N TRP A 46 7.19 1.07 0.26
CA TRP A 46 7.04 -0.38 0.28
C TRP A 46 5.88 -0.81 -0.60
N ARG A 47 5.92 -2.08 -1.03
CA ARG A 47 4.82 -2.70 -1.76
C ARG A 47 4.68 -4.18 -1.45
N SER A 48 3.52 -4.75 -1.77
CA SER A 48 3.37 -6.19 -1.88
C SER A 48 4.32 -6.74 -2.96
N THR A 49 4.82 -7.95 -2.73
CA THR A 49 5.68 -8.66 -3.69
C THR A 49 4.91 -9.26 -4.87
N THR A 50 3.59 -9.39 -4.75
CA THR A 50 2.70 -9.92 -5.79
C THR A 50 1.59 -8.94 -6.11
N ARG A 51 1.13 -8.93 -7.37
CA ARG A 51 -0.13 -8.27 -7.74
C ARG A 51 -1.34 -9.11 -7.36
N PHE A 52 -2.47 -8.44 -7.24
CA PHE A 52 -3.77 -9.01 -6.90
C PHE A 52 -4.81 -8.57 -7.92
N GLN A 53 -5.68 -9.50 -8.31
CA GLN A 53 -6.83 -9.23 -9.16
C GLN A 53 -8.08 -9.09 -8.28
N TYR A 54 -8.49 -7.86 -7.99
CA TYR A 54 -9.62 -7.54 -7.10
C TYR A 54 -9.40 -7.99 -5.64
N GLY A 55 -10.35 -7.59 -4.79
CA GLY A 55 -10.45 -8.01 -3.39
C GLY A 55 -10.42 -6.86 -2.40
N THR A 56 -10.38 -7.20 -1.11
CA THR A 56 -10.32 -6.23 0.00
C THR A 56 -8.90 -6.12 0.55
N PHE A 57 -8.40 -4.89 0.61
CA PHE A 57 -7.10 -4.52 1.20
C PHE A 57 -7.37 -3.64 2.40
N SER A 58 -6.59 -3.80 3.47
CA SER A 58 -6.75 -2.96 4.65
C SER A 58 -5.45 -2.72 5.39
N SER A 59 -5.38 -1.61 6.12
CA SER A 59 -4.32 -1.32 7.07
C SER A 59 -4.85 -0.41 8.18
N LEU A 60 -4.34 -0.61 9.39
CA LEU A 60 -4.39 0.40 10.43
C LEU A 60 -3.25 1.39 10.20
N ILE A 61 -3.58 2.66 10.00
CA ILE A 61 -2.61 3.70 9.69
C ILE A 61 -2.59 4.74 10.82
N GLN A 62 -1.39 5.07 11.28
CA GLN A 62 -1.16 6.26 12.10
C GLN A 62 -0.17 7.15 11.38
N CYS A 63 -0.65 8.33 10.96
CA CYS A 63 0.14 9.29 10.19
C CYS A 63 1.17 10.04 11.05
N PRO A 64 2.16 10.70 10.44
CA PRO A 64 3.19 11.41 11.19
C PRO A 64 2.65 12.51 12.11
N LYS A 65 3.32 12.67 13.26
CA LYS A 65 3.10 13.78 14.19
C LYS A 65 3.78 15.07 13.69
N GLY A 66 3.51 16.19 14.37
CA GLY A 66 4.09 17.49 14.04
C GLY A 66 3.43 18.16 12.83
N ASN A 67 4.11 19.18 12.31
CA ASN A 67 3.75 19.94 11.12
C ASN A 67 4.17 19.16 9.85
N THR A 68 3.21 18.44 9.30
CA THR A 68 3.40 17.61 8.09
C THR A 68 3.23 18.36 6.78
N SER A 69 3.08 19.69 6.79
CA SER A 69 2.88 20.49 5.57
C SER A 69 3.92 20.14 4.51
N GLY A 70 3.46 20.00 3.26
CA GLY A 70 4.25 19.58 2.10
C GLY A 70 4.28 18.08 1.85
N LEU A 71 4.14 17.25 2.88
CA LEU A 71 4.22 15.80 2.72
C LEU A 71 2.92 15.21 2.16
N ASN A 72 3.07 14.15 1.38
CA ASN A 72 2.02 13.18 1.07
C ASN A 72 2.42 11.83 1.69
N PHE A 73 1.52 11.23 2.44
CA PHE A 73 1.63 9.86 2.94
C PHE A 73 0.37 9.11 2.52
N ASN A 74 0.52 7.87 2.08
CA ASN A 74 -0.53 7.19 1.33
C ASN A 74 -0.53 5.67 1.53
N ILE A 75 -1.66 5.07 1.18
CA ILE A 75 -1.78 3.65 0.86
C ILE A 75 -2.62 3.54 -0.41
N TYR A 76 -2.18 2.76 -1.37
CA TYR A 76 -2.83 2.73 -2.69
C TYR A 76 -2.60 1.42 -3.40
N LEU A 77 -3.44 1.15 -4.39
CA LEU A 77 -3.25 0.06 -5.35
C LEU A 77 -2.75 0.65 -6.66
N SER A 78 -1.74 0.05 -7.27
CA SER A 78 -1.33 0.43 -8.62
C SER A 78 -0.87 -0.78 -9.43
N SER A 79 -1.21 -0.82 -10.71
CA SER A 79 -0.81 -1.92 -11.61
C SER A 79 0.70 -1.99 -11.77
N LEU A 80 1.32 -0.81 -11.82
CA LEU A 80 2.75 -0.61 -11.74
C LEU A 80 3.03 0.88 -11.52
N GLU A 81 3.62 1.19 -10.38
CA GLU A 81 4.08 2.53 -10.05
C GLU A 81 5.07 3.07 -11.10
N GLY A 82 4.83 4.29 -11.59
CA GLY A 82 5.63 4.93 -12.64
C GLY A 82 5.27 4.54 -14.09
N ASP A 83 4.38 3.58 -14.30
CA ASP A 83 3.76 3.36 -15.62
C ASP A 83 2.83 4.55 -15.94
N LYS A 84 2.79 4.97 -17.21
CA LYS A 84 1.94 6.07 -17.68
C LYS A 84 0.53 5.64 -18.07
N SER A 85 0.28 4.33 -18.11
CA SER A 85 -1.02 3.73 -18.44
C SER A 85 -1.53 2.88 -17.28
N GLN A 86 -1.17 3.22 -16.05
CA GLN A 86 -1.50 2.45 -14.88
C GLN A 86 -2.99 2.49 -14.55
N ASP A 87 -3.47 1.39 -13.98
CA ASP A 87 -4.70 1.37 -13.21
C ASP A 87 -4.31 1.56 -11.73
N GLU A 88 -5.03 2.41 -11.00
CA GLU A 88 -4.64 2.82 -9.66
C GLU A 88 -5.84 3.28 -8.81
N ILE A 89 -5.78 3.08 -7.50
CA ILE A 89 -6.82 3.46 -6.51
C ILE A 89 -6.13 3.99 -5.26
N ASP A 90 -6.43 5.23 -4.88
CA ASP A 90 -5.60 5.99 -3.95
C ASP A 90 -6.32 6.38 -2.67
N PHE A 91 -5.57 6.32 -1.55
CA PHE A 91 -5.82 7.07 -0.33
C PHE A 91 -4.59 7.91 -0.01
N GLU A 92 -4.72 9.23 -0.13
CA GLU A 92 -3.62 10.18 0.01
C GLU A 92 -3.95 11.20 1.10
N PHE A 93 -3.16 11.20 2.16
CA PHE A 93 -3.26 12.21 3.19
C PHE A 93 -2.41 13.42 2.79
N LEU A 94 -3.04 14.60 2.77
CA LEU A 94 -2.40 15.84 2.35
C LEU A 94 -1.85 16.56 3.57
N GLY A 95 -0.52 16.62 3.70
CA GLY A 95 0.16 17.01 4.94
C GLY A 95 -0.17 18.41 5.49
N LYS A 96 -0.72 19.32 4.69
CA LYS A 96 -1.25 20.63 5.14
C LYS A 96 -2.45 20.51 6.08
N ASP A 97 -3.22 19.43 5.98
CA ASP A 97 -4.41 19.19 6.78
C ASP A 97 -4.58 17.69 7.08
N LYS A 98 -4.25 17.30 8.30
CA LYS A 98 -4.34 15.92 8.78
C LYS A 98 -5.76 15.47 9.11
N ARG A 99 -6.77 16.32 8.90
CA ARG A 99 -8.18 15.99 9.14
C ARG A 99 -8.93 15.61 7.87
N ILE A 100 -8.24 15.59 6.74
CA ILE A 100 -8.79 15.17 5.45
C ILE A 100 -7.97 14.02 4.86
N VAL A 101 -8.61 13.30 3.95
CA VAL A 101 -7.95 12.37 3.02
C VAL A 101 -8.48 12.61 1.62
N GLN A 102 -7.60 12.55 0.62
CA GLN A 102 -7.97 12.54 -0.78
C GLN A 102 -8.09 11.09 -1.25
N THR A 103 -9.14 10.78 -2.01
CA THR A 103 -9.22 9.57 -2.82
C THR A 103 -9.14 9.92 -4.29
N ASN A 104 -8.52 9.04 -5.08
CA ASN A 104 -8.52 9.14 -6.54
C ASN A 104 -8.53 7.72 -7.13
N TYR A 105 -8.77 7.62 -8.43
CA TYR A 105 -8.49 6.40 -9.16
C TYR A 105 -8.15 6.70 -10.61
N TYR A 106 -7.23 5.90 -11.15
CA TYR A 106 -6.76 5.97 -12.53
C TYR A 106 -7.21 4.76 -13.32
N THR A 107 -7.63 5.00 -14.55
CA THR A 107 -7.96 3.96 -15.53
C THR A 107 -7.11 4.20 -16.78
N ALA A 108 -6.22 3.27 -17.10
CA ALA A 108 -5.27 3.40 -18.21
C ALA A 108 -4.51 4.75 -18.21
N GLY A 109 -4.04 5.17 -17.02
CA GLY A 109 -3.27 6.41 -16.82
C GLY A 109 -4.09 7.69 -16.72
N THR A 110 -5.41 7.61 -16.91
CA THR A 110 -6.28 8.78 -16.76
C THR A 110 -6.88 8.83 -15.35
N GLY A 111 -6.49 9.84 -14.57
CA GLY A 111 -7.03 10.17 -13.24
C GLY A 111 -8.04 11.31 -13.30
N ASN A 112 -7.82 12.39 -12.53
CA ASN A 112 -8.69 13.56 -12.38
C ASN A 112 -10.07 13.23 -11.77
N ARG A 113 -10.08 12.38 -10.74
CA ARG A 113 -11.29 11.95 -10.04
C ARG A 113 -11.14 12.15 -8.53
N GLU A 114 -10.40 13.18 -8.16
CA GLU A 114 -10.08 13.51 -6.78
C GLU A 114 -11.35 13.84 -6.01
N ALA A 115 -11.49 13.25 -4.83
CA ALA A 115 -12.50 13.63 -3.85
C ALA A 115 -11.83 13.81 -2.49
N ILE A 116 -12.17 14.90 -1.81
CA ILE A 116 -11.70 15.20 -0.46
C ILE A 116 -12.76 14.76 0.54
N HIS A 117 -12.34 14.02 1.57
CA HIS A 117 -13.20 13.52 2.62
C HIS A 117 -12.73 14.05 3.97
N ASP A 118 -13.67 14.58 4.76
CA ASP A 118 -13.45 14.91 6.15
C ASP A 118 -13.36 13.63 6.98
N LEU A 119 -12.26 13.44 7.70
CA LEU A 119 -12.05 12.25 8.55
C LEU A 119 -12.87 12.32 9.84
N GLY A 120 -13.15 13.54 10.34
CA GLY A 120 -13.74 13.75 11.67
C GLY A 120 -12.74 13.59 12.82
N PHE A 121 -11.51 13.15 12.54
CA PHE A 121 -10.39 13.02 13.48
C PHE A 121 -9.09 13.54 12.85
N ASP A 122 -8.00 13.62 13.62
CA ASP A 122 -6.66 13.87 13.10
C ASP A 122 -6.00 12.52 12.81
N CYS A 123 -5.59 12.26 11.57
CA CYS A 123 -5.04 10.96 11.14
C CYS A 123 -3.73 10.56 11.85
N SER A 124 -3.08 11.50 12.55
CA SER A 124 -1.92 11.19 13.39
C SER A 124 -2.29 10.78 14.81
N ASP A 125 -3.54 10.97 15.24
CA ASP A 125 -4.01 10.66 16.58
C ASP A 125 -4.46 9.20 16.73
N GLY A 126 -3.47 8.31 16.83
CA GLY A 126 -3.68 6.87 16.94
C GLY A 126 -3.89 6.19 15.59
N PHE A 127 -4.16 4.89 15.64
CA PHE A 127 -4.40 4.08 14.44
C PHE A 127 -5.85 4.15 13.99
N HIS A 128 -6.06 4.38 12.70
CA HIS A 128 -7.37 4.38 12.04
C HIS A 128 -7.37 3.38 10.89
N GLU A 129 -8.49 2.69 10.67
CA GLU A 129 -8.59 1.67 9.64
C GLU A 129 -8.87 2.29 8.27
N SER A 130 -8.04 1.97 7.28
CA SER A 130 -8.27 2.26 5.87
C SER A 130 -8.57 0.96 5.14
N VAL A 131 -9.67 0.92 4.37
CA VAL A 131 -10.11 -0.27 3.63
C VAL A 131 -10.35 0.11 2.18
N VAL A 132 -9.71 -0.61 1.25
CA VAL A 132 -9.94 -0.52 -0.19
C VAL A 132 -10.66 -1.79 -0.63
N ARG A 133 -11.83 -1.66 -1.26
CA ARG A 133 -12.52 -2.76 -1.93
C ARG A 133 -12.44 -2.51 -3.43
N ALA A 134 -11.75 -3.40 -4.14
CA ALA A 134 -11.65 -3.37 -5.59
C ALA A 134 -12.58 -4.42 -6.18
N ASP A 135 -13.71 -3.99 -6.76
CA ASP A 135 -14.68 -4.81 -7.49
C ASP A 135 -15.31 -4.04 -8.67
N GLY A 136 -15.86 -4.77 -9.66
CA GLY A 136 -16.79 -4.21 -10.65
C GLY A 136 -16.25 -3.84 -12.05
N GLU A 137 -17.20 -3.65 -12.96
CA GLU A 137 -17.02 -3.19 -14.35
C GLU A 137 -16.95 -1.64 -14.40
N GLY A 138 -16.08 -1.07 -15.23
CA GLY A 138 -15.87 0.40 -15.31
C GLY A 138 -14.96 1.00 -14.23
N PHE A 139 -14.32 0.14 -13.44
CA PHE A 139 -13.35 0.44 -12.38
C PHE A 139 -11.95 -0.08 -12.78
N PRO A 140 -10.84 0.35 -12.16
CA PRO A 140 -9.51 -0.23 -12.40
C PRO A 140 -9.51 -1.76 -12.45
N GLN A 141 -8.99 -2.35 -13.52
CA GLN A 141 -9.12 -3.80 -13.83
C GLN A 141 -7.80 -4.56 -13.87
N LYS A 142 -6.67 -3.89 -14.16
CA LYS A 142 -5.38 -4.59 -14.18
C LYS A 142 -5.08 -5.16 -12.79
N PRO A 143 -4.35 -6.29 -12.69
CA PRO A 143 -3.80 -6.71 -11.41
C PRO A 143 -2.90 -5.63 -10.81
N MET A 144 -3.02 -5.37 -9.51
CA MET A 144 -2.32 -4.28 -8.83
C MET A 144 -1.53 -4.78 -7.64
N PHE A 145 -0.37 -4.16 -7.39
CA PHE A 145 0.28 -4.28 -6.09
C PHE A 145 -0.41 -3.37 -5.08
N LEU A 146 -0.31 -3.71 -3.81
CA LEU A 146 -0.53 -2.77 -2.72
C LEU A 146 0.75 -1.99 -2.47
N TYR A 147 0.68 -0.67 -2.47
CA TYR A 147 1.78 0.25 -2.22
C TYR A 147 1.47 1.14 -1.02
N ALA A 148 2.53 1.64 -0.39
CA ALA A 148 2.46 2.83 0.45
C ALA A 148 3.79 3.57 0.40
N SER A 149 3.73 4.90 0.46
CA SER A 149 4.88 5.77 0.41
C SER A 149 4.73 6.98 1.33
N VAL A 150 5.83 7.67 1.56
CA VAL A 150 5.84 9.04 2.09
C VAL A 150 6.80 9.86 1.22
N TRP A 151 6.38 11.04 0.77
CA TRP A 151 7.17 11.88 -0.12
C TRP A 151 6.84 13.37 0.05
N ASP A 152 7.76 14.24 -0.34
CA ASP A 152 7.54 15.69 -0.38
C ASP A 152 6.83 16.05 -1.69
N ALA A 153 5.57 16.46 -1.58
CA ALA A 153 4.71 16.84 -2.68
C ALA A 153 4.53 18.36 -2.78
N SER A 154 5.32 19.14 -2.03
CA SER A 154 5.18 20.60 -1.94
C SER A 154 5.45 21.33 -3.26
N TYR A 155 6.08 20.65 -4.23
CA TYR A 155 6.30 21.17 -5.57
C TYR A 155 5.06 21.05 -6.49
N ILE A 156 4.05 20.28 -6.11
CA ILE A 156 2.81 20.11 -6.88
C ILE A 156 1.89 21.32 -6.69
N ASP A 157 1.40 21.85 -7.81
CA ASP A 157 0.48 22.99 -7.84
C ASP A 157 0.98 24.19 -6.99
N GLU A 158 2.28 24.48 -7.06
CA GLU A 158 2.94 25.53 -6.28
C GLU A 158 2.70 25.40 -4.75
N GLY A 159 2.57 24.16 -4.27
CA GLY A 159 2.32 23.85 -2.86
C GLY A 159 0.86 24.01 -2.44
N ARG A 160 -0.06 24.34 -3.35
CA ARG A 160 -1.49 24.44 -3.00
C ARG A 160 -2.09 23.08 -2.65
N TRP A 161 -1.57 21.98 -3.20
CA TRP A 161 -2.10 20.65 -2.94
C TRP A 161 -1.79 20.15 -1.53
N THR A 162 -0.51 19.99 -1.15
CA THR A 162 -0.10 19.47 0.17
C THR A 162 0.46 20.53 1.13
N GLY A 163 0.54 21.79 0.72
CA GLY A 163 1.21 22.86 1.47
C GLY A 163 2.70 23.00 1.10
N PRO A 164 3.37 24.09 1.54
CA PRO A 164 4.82 24.19 1.46
C PRO A 164 5.50 23.22 2.45
N TYR A 165 6.61 22.60 2.09
CA TYR A 165 7.36 21.75 3.01
C TYR A 165 8.12 22.59 4.05
N VAL A 166 7.83 22.36 5.34
CA VAL A 166 8.48 23.08 6.45
C VAL A 166 9.62 22.26 7.06
N GLY A 167 9.42 20.96 7.28
CA GLY A 167 10.49 20.06 7.71
C GLY A 167 10.99 20.20 9.15
N CYS A 168 10.36 21.02 9.99
CA CYS A 168 10.84 21.32 11.35
C CYS A 168 10.69 20.18 12.38
N ASP A 169 9.79 19.22 12.12
CA ASP A 169 9.49 18.12 13.04
C ASP A 169 10.00 16.76 12.53
N ALA A 170 10.89 16.76 11.53
CA ALA A 170 11.53 15.53 11.07
C ALA A 170 12.30 14.84 12.23
N PRO A 171 12.29 13.50 12.31
CA PRO A 171 11.74 12.56 11.34
C PRO A 171 10.20 12.39 11.41
N TYR A 172 9.56 12.40 10.25
CA TYR A 172 8.12 12.13 10.12
C TYR A 172 7.90 10.63 9.91
N ILE A 173 7.30 9.97 10.90
CA ILE A 173 7.13 8.51 10.89
C ILE A 173 5.67 8.16 10.63
N CYS A 174 5.39 7.49 9.52
CA CYS A 174 4.09 6.92 9.19
C CYS A 174 4.10 5.42 9.52
N LEU A 175 3.08 4.95 10.24
CA LEU A 175 2.97 3.58 10.74
C LEU A 175 1.83 2.86 10.02
N TYR A 176 2.10 1.68 9.48
CA TYR A 176 1.14 0.77 8.87
C TYR A 176 1.11 -0.52 9.66
N LYS A 177 -0.02 -0.86 10.25
CA LYS A 177 -0.17 -2.02 11.13
C LYS A 177 -1.27 -2.95 10.62
N ASN A 178 -1.10 -4.25 10.85
CA ASN A 178 -2.05 -5.29 10.46
C ASN A 178 -2.48 -5.15 8.99
N VAL A 179 -1.50 -4.95 8.09
CA VAL A 179 -1.77 -4.85 6.66
C VAL A 179 -2.31 -6.19 6.17
N ASN A 180 -3.53 -6.19 5.62
CA ASN A 180 -4.15 -7.38 5.06
C ASN A 180 -4.39 -7.23 3.56
N VAL A 181 -4.19 -8.34 2.85
CA VAL A 181 -4.42 -8.49 1.42
C VAL A 181 -5.44 -9.62 1.18
N PRO A 182 -6.09 -9.67 0.00
CA PRO A 182 -7.06 -10.72 -0.27
C PRO A 182 -6.44 -12.11 -0.32
N VAL A 183 -7.20 -13.12 0.09
CA VAL A 183 -6.88 -14.53 -0.13
C VAL A 183 -7.30 -14.93 -1.55
N GLY A 184 -6.45 -15.71 -2.23
CA GLY A 184 -6.83 -16.37 -3.48
C GLY A 184 -6.86 -15.50 -4.75
N THR A 185 -6.52 -14.20 -4.67
CA THR A 185 -6.52 -13.31 -5.85
C THR A 185 -5.13 -12.87 -6.32
N ALA A 186 -4.06 -13.36 -5.70
CA ALA A 186 -2.70 -13.09 -6.15
C ALA A 186 -2.42 -13.75 -7.52
N VAL A 187 -1.92 -12.98 -8.49
CA VAL A 187 -1.76 -13.46 -9.88
C VAL A 187 -0.33 -13.73 -10.33
N ASP A 188 0.66 -13.24 -9.57
CA ASP A 188 2.10 -13.40 -9.90
C ASP A 188 2.74 -14.59 -9.16
N LEU A 189 1.93 -15.48 -8.59
CA LEU A 189 2.42 -16.69 -7.92
C LEU A 189 2.64 -17.79 -8.95
N PHE A 190 3.90 -18.15 -9.22
CA PHE A 190 4.22 -19.39 -9.91
C PHE A 190 4.57 -20.49 -8.90
N GLN A 191 3.90 -21.63 -9.01
CA GLN A 191 4.27 -22.84 -8.29
C GLN A 191 5.35 -23.58 -9.10
N VAL A 192 6.55 -23.72 -8.54
CA VAL A 192 7.60 -24.58 -9.11
C VAL A 192 7.60 -25.90 -8.35
N ASP A 193 6.99 -26.93 -8.93
CA ASP A 193 7.06 -28.29 -8.40
C ASP A 193 8.38 -28.97 -8.85
N ILE A 194 9.39 -28.99 -7.98
CA ILE A 194 10.61 -29.77 -8.22
C ILE A 194 10.38 -31.21 -7.78
N VAL A 195 10.14 -32.10 -8.74
CA VAL A 195 10.03 -33.55 -8.48
C VAL A 195 11.38 -34.22 -8.65
N VAL A 196 12.04 -34.55 -7.54
CA VAL A 196 13.24 -35.39 -7.56
C VAL A 196 12.81 -36.86 -7.62
N ARG A 197 13.04 -37.52 -8.76
CA ARG A 197 12.76 -38.95 -8.92
C ARG A 197 14.05 -39.75 -8.66
N ASN A 198 14.06 -40.56 -7.61
CA ASN A 198 15.01 -41.66 -7.49
C ASN A 198 14.32 -42.96 -7.93
N SER A 199 14.93 -43.68 -8.87
CA SER A 199 14.51 -45.03 -9.25
C SER A 199 15.14 -46.07 -8.32
N PRO A 200 14.44 -47.17 -7.97
CA PRO A 200 13.00 -47.42 -7.98
C PRO A 200 12.46 -47.61 -6.54
N GLY A 201 11.52 -46.76 -6.12
CA GLY A 201 10.63 -47.07 -4.99
C GLY A 201 10.11 -45.91 -4.14
N GLY A 202 10.68 -44.70 -4.21
CA GLY A 202 10.26 -43.59 -3.35
C GLY A 202 10.22 -42.25 -4.07
N GLN A 203 9.05 -41.60 -4.08
CA GLN A 203 8.94 -40.19 -4.44
C GLN A 203 9.17 -39.36 -3.18
N ALA A 204 10.21 -38.52 -3.16
CA ALA A 204 10.29 -37.41 -2.22
C ALA A 204 9.75 -36.17 -2.93
N LYS A 205 8.64 -35.61 -2.44
CA LYS A 205 8.15 -34.29 -2.87
C LYS A 205 8.80 -33.23 -1.99
N LEU A 206 9.58 -32.35 -2.59
CA LEU A 206 10.05 -31.13 -1.95
C LEU A 206 9.23 -29.97 -2.49
N LEU A 207 8.40 -29.36 -1.64
CA LEU A 207 7.67 -28.15 -1.97
C LEU A 207 8.56 -26.95 -1.63
N MET A 208 9.07 -26.26 -2.64
CA MET A 208 9.65 -24.92 -2.46
C MET A 208 8.70 -23.89 -3.06
N VAL A 209 8.11 -23.07 -2.21
CA VAL A 209 7.37 -21.88 -2.63
C VAL A 209 8.40 -20.76 -2.80
N GLY A 210 8.71 -20.41 -4.05
CA GLY A 210 9.65 -19.33 -4.37
C GLY A 210 8.93 -18.05 -4.78
N GLN A 211 9.36 -16.91 -4.25
CA GLN A 211 9.06 -15.57 -4.76
C GLN A 211 10.25 -15.11 -5.62
N LEU A 212 10.01 -14.54 -6.81
CA LEU A 212 11.07 -13.91 -7.61
C LEU A 212 11.44 -12.55 -7.01
N CYS A 213 12.75 -12.35 -6.80
CA CYS A 213 13.38 -11.09 -6.38
C CYS A 213 13.28 -10.01 -7.45
#